data_AF-A0A6A4M5F9-F1
#
_entry.id   AF-A0A6A4M5F9-F1
#
_cell.length_a   1.000
_cell.length_b   1.000
_cell.length_c   1.000
_cell.angle_alpha   90.00
_cell.angle_beta   90.00
_cell.angle_gamma   90.00
#
_symmetry.space_group_name_H-M   'P 1'
#
loop_
_entity.id
_entity.type
_entity.pdbx_description
1 polymer ?
#
loop_
_entity_poly.entity_id
_entity_poly.type
_entity_poly.pdbx_seq_one_letter_code
_entity_poly.pdbx_strand_id
1 'polypeptide(L)'
;MIVGANQFGGPFPVSFSNASRMKYLDLSITNLSGPVPFDLGRRMKDLVWLNVGRNNLGSGDAGDLRFVESLTNCSKLEILGFGENGFGGVLPTSIANLSKYGIGGRTSIEGDVYSYGILLLEMLIGKRPTDEMFTIRQSLHEFCKVALPERVMDIVDPRMLLEEPTEADNDAQNERVRRAKIRECLVSLVRIGIACSAEPPGERMNIKDVIIGLMTIKEVFLGVGIHGRRQMRR
;
A
#
# COMPACT_ATOMS: atom_id res chain seq x y z
N MET A 1 -20.59 -9.32 -4.97
CA MET A 1 -21.47 -8.72 -5.98
C MET A 1 -20.78 -7.46 -6.49
N ILE A 2 -20.41 -7.44 -7.77
CA ILE A 2 -19.84 -6.27 -8.43
C ILE A 2 -20.95 -5.75 -9.33
N VAL A 3 -21.45 -4.55 -9.04
CA VAL A 3 -22.53 -3.92 -9.81
C VAL A 3 -22.10 -2.56 -10.38
N GLY A 4 -20.85 -2.13 -10.13
CA GLY A 4 -20.29 -0.89 -10.64
C GLY A 4 -20.42 -0.77 -12.16
N ALA A 5 -20.65 0.46 -12.64
CA ALA A 5 -20.92 0.82 -14.04
C ALA A 5 -22.29 0.40 -14.62
N ASN A 6 -23.34 0.42 -13.80
CA ASN A 6 -24.73 0.27 -14.25
C ASN A 6 -25.58 1.46 -13.80
N GLN A 7 -26.67 1.78 -14.52
CA GLN A 7 -27.58 2.91 -14.22
C GLN A 7 -28.45 2.68 -12.96
N PHE A 8 -27.98 1.93 -11.96
CA PHE A 8 -28.73 1.59 -10.74
C PHE A 8 -28.82 2.77 -9.76
N GLY A 9 -29.63 3.77 -10.08
CA GLY A 9 -29.96 4.84 -9.14
C GLY A 9 -30.91 4.38 -8.02
N GLY A 10 -30.95 5.16 -6.93
CA GLY A 10 -31.85 4.95 -5.80
C GLY A 10 -31.14 4.80 -4.45
N PRO A 11 -31.89 4.56 -3.36
CA PRO A 11 -31.31 4.40 -2.04
C PRO A 11 -30.47 3.12 -1.94
N PHE A 12 -29.51 3.12 -1.00
CA PHE A 12 -28.73 1.93 -0.67
C PHE A 12 -29.69 0.73 -0.41
N PRO A 13 -29.60 -0.38 -1.18
CA PRO A 13 -30.58 -1.46 -1.10
C PRO A 13 -30.60 -2.13 0.28
N VAL A 14 -31.65 -1.86 1.06
CA VAL A 14 -31.91 -2.57 2.33
C VAL A 14 -32.13 -4.07 2.13
N SER A 15 -32.40 -4.52 0.90
CA SER A 15 -32.48 -5.92 0.46
C SER A 15 -31.17 -6.70 0.61
N PHE A 16 -30.03 -6.04 0.86
CA PHE A 16 -28.82 -6.76 1.28
C PHE A 16 -28.85 -7.26 2.73
N SER A 17 -29.92 -6.96 3.47
CA SER A 17 -30.14 -7.45 4.84
C SER A 17 -30.09 -8.98 4.99
N ASN A 18 -30.28 -9.74 3.92
CA ASN A 18 -30.17 -11.20 3.89
C ASN A 18 -28.81 -11.73 3.38
N ALA A 19 -27.87 -10.86 3.04
CA ALA A 19 -26.58 -11.21 2.47
C ALA A 19 -25.49 -11.38 3.53
N SER A 20 -25.75 -12.22 4.54
CA SER A 20 -24.83 -12.46 5.68
C SER A 20 -23.46 -13.02 5.26
N ARG A 21 -23.39 -13.68 4.10
CA ARG A 21 -22.16 -14.25 3.51
C ARG A 21 -21.48 -13.32 2.49
N MET A 22 -21.91 -12.05 2.38
CA MET A 22 -21.33 -11.10 1.43
C MET A 22 -19.87 -10.84 1.78
N LYS A 23 -18.96 -11.12 0.84
CA LYS A 23 -17.52 -10.88 0.99
C LYS A 23 -17.03 -9.66 0.22
N TYR A 24 -17.55 -9.45 -0.97
CA TYR A 24 -17.12 -8.38 -1.86
C TYR A 24 -18.35 -7.61 -2.32
N LEU A 25 -18.45 -6.35 -1.96
CA LEU A 25 -19.52 -5.45 -2.36
C LEU A 25 -18.90 -4.21 -3.00
N ASP A 26 -18.99 -4.14 -4.33
CA ASP A 26 -18.59 -2.95 -5.08
C ASP A 26 -19.81 -2.36 -5.77
N LEU A 27 -20.19 -1.18 -5.29
CA LEU A 27 -21.28 -0.33 -5.75
C LEU A 27 -20.75 1.03 -6.22
N SER A 28 -19.45 1.13 -6.53
CA SER A 28 -18.89 2.39 -7.00
C SER A 28 -19.46 2.77 -8.37
N ILE A 29 -19.65 4.08 -8.61
CA ILE A 29 -20.14 4.59 -9.90
C ILE A 29 -21.54 4.03 -10.24
N THR A 30 -22.50 4.19 -9.33
CA THR A 30 -23.88 3.70 -9.52
C THR A 30 -24.98 4.75 -9.28
N ASN A 31 -24.68 6.04 -9.11
CA ASN A 31 -25.68 7.09 -8.82
C ASN A 31 -26.55 6.79 -7.59
N LEU A 32 -26.05 5.99 -6.64
CA LEU A 32 -26.77 5.73 -5.39
C LEU A 32 -26.94 7.01 -4.59
N SER A 33 -28.06 7.16 -3.90
CA SER A 33 -28.37 8.35 -3.10
C SER A 33 -28.91 8.00 -1.71
N GLY A 34 -29.01 9.00 -0.84
CA GLY A 34 -29.49 8.81 0.53
C GLY A 34 -28.45 8.17 1.46
N PRO A 35 -28.87 7.75 2.67
CA PRO A 35 -27.93 7.30 3.70
C PRO A 35 -27.47 5.87 3.49
N VAL A 36 -26.23 5.58 3.89
CA VAL A 36 -25.76 4.19 4.06
C VAL A 36 -26.36 3.65 5.37
N PRO A 37 -26.90 2.42 5.38
CA PRO A 37 -27.46 1.82 6.59
C PRO A 37 -26.43 1.79 7.74
N PHE A 38 -26.78 2.39 8.88
CA PHE A 38 -25.86 2.54 10.00
C PHE A 38 -25.40 1.20 10.61
N ASP A 39 -26.11 0.10 10.32
CA ASP A 39 -25.87 -1.24 10.84
C ASP A 39 -25.27 -2.21 9.80
N LEU A 40 -24.81 -1.68 8.66
CA LEU A 40 -24.28 -2.45 7.53
C LEU A 40 -23.27 -3.53 7.97
N GLY A 41 -22.29 -3.16 8.80
CA GLY A 41 -21.26 -4.08 9.26
C GLY A 41 -21.76 -5.15 10.26
N ARG A 42 -22.88 -4.92 10.94
CA ARG A 42 -23.51 -5.96 11.76
C ARG A 42 -24.19 -7.02 10.90
N ARG A 43 -24.68 -6.63 9.73
CA ARG A 43 -25.39 -7.51 8.79
C ARG A 43 -24.43 -8.30 7.90
N MET A 44 -23.28 -7.74 7.56
CA MET A 44 -22.31 -8.32 6.62
C MET A 44 -20.95 -8.59 7.27
N LYS A 45 -20.92 -9.47 8.28
CA LYS A 45 -19.71 -9.75 9.07
C LYS A 45 -18.56 -10.37 8.28
N ASP A 46 -18.88 -11.01 7.15
CA ASP A 46 -17.90 -11.65 6.26
C ASP A 46 -17.33 -10.70 5.19
N LEU A 47 -17.65 -9.40 5.24
CA LEU A 47 -17.11 -8.43 4.30
C LEU A 47 -15.58 -8.39 4.35
N VAL A 48 -15.00 -8.44 3.15
CA VAL A 48 -13.57 -8.26 2.86
C VAL A 48 -13.37 -6.95 2.10
N TRP A 49 -14.29 -6.64 1.18
CA TRP A 49 -14.25 -5.43 0.35
C TRP A 49 -15.60 -4.72 0.36
N LEU A 50 -15.60 -3.45 0.74
CA LEU A 50 -16.74 -2.55 0.61
C LEU A 50 -16.30 -1.29 -0.15
N ASN A 51 -16.87 -1.08 -1.33
CA ASN A 51 -16.66 0.14 -2.10
C ASN A 51 -18.01 0.75 -2.50
N VAL A 52 -18.27 1.94 -1.98
CA VAL A 52 -19.45 2.77 -2.26
C VAL A 52 -19.05 4.14 -2.78
N GLY A 53 -17.77 4.32 -3.15
CA GLY A 53 -17.25 5.60 -3.63
C GLY A 53 -17.87 6.04 -4.95
N ARG A 54 -17.76 7.33 -5.29
CA ARG A 54 -18.32 7.90 -6.53
C ARG A 54 -19.81 7.65 -6.69
N ASN A 55 -20.59 8.09 -5.69
CA ASN A 55 -22.04 8.07 -5.68
C ASN A 55 -22.59 9.41 -5.12
N ASN A 56 -23.90 9.52 -4.96
CA ASN A 56 -24.57 10.67 -4.34
C ASN A 56 -25.05 10.32 -2.90
N LEU A 57 -24.29 9.47 -2.19
CA LEU A 57 -24.64 9.03 -0.84
C LEU A 57 -24.30 10.12 0.20
N GLY A 58 -25.11 10.19 1.26
CA GLY A 58 -25.00 11.22 2.30
C GLY A 58 -25.80 12.49 1.96
N SER A 59 -26.27 13.15 3.00
CA SER A 59 -26.99 14.44 2.92
C SER A 59 -26.10 15.62 3.29
N GLY A 60 -24.87 15.38 3.75
CA GLY A 60 -23.99 16.38 4.34
C GLY A 60 -24.20 16.51 5.86
N ASP A 61 -24.96 15.60 6.47
CA ASP A 61 -25.30 15.65 7.89
C ASP A 61 -24.23 15.03 8.77
N ALA A 62 -24.18 15.46 10.03
CA ALA A 62 -23.23 14.95 11.02
C ALA A 62 -23.33 13.43 11.26
N GLY A 63 -24.47 12.82 10.94
CA GLY A 63 -24.76 11.41 11.17
C GLY A 63 -24.44 10.48 10.00
N ASP A 64 -24.01 11.02 8.86
CA ASP A 64 -23.81 10.26 7.61
C ASP A 64 -22.79 9.12 7.75
N LEU A 65 -21.76 9.31 8.58
CA LEU A 65 -20.66 8.37 8.76
C LEU A 65 -20.91 7.32 9.87
N ARG A 66 -22.11 7.25 10.46
CA ARG A 66 -22.41 6.28 11.53
C ARG A 66 -22.30 4.82 11.10
N PHE A 67 -22.44 4.53 9.80
CA PHE A 67 -22.25 3.17 9.28
C PHE A 67 -20.84 2.64 9.52
N VAL A 68 -19.83 3.52 9.54
CA VAL A 68 -18.43 3.16 9.78
C VAL A 68 -18.24 2.51 11.15
N GLU A 69 -18.99 2.94 12.17
CA GLU A 69 -18.95 2.30 13.49
C GLU A 69 -19.36 0.82 13.43
N SER A 70 -20.36 0.49 12.62
CA SER A 70 -20.81 -0.89 12.47
C SER A 70 -19.81 -1.77 11.74
N LEU A 71 -18.98 -1.20 10.85
CA LEU A 71 -17.98 -1.94 10.09
C LEU A 71 -16.90 -2.56 10.97
N THR A 72 -16.74 -2.11 12.22
CA THR A 72 -15.88 -2.79 13.21
C THR A 72 -16.29 -4.23 13.52
N ASN A 73 -17.52 -4.61 13.17
CA ASN A 73 -18.01 -5.98 13.26
C ASN A 73 -17.56 -6.86 12.07
N CYS A 74 -16.96 -6.28 11.03
CA CYS A 74 -16.42 -6.97 9.86
C CYS A 74 -14.93 -7.24 10.08
N SER A 75 -14.60 -8.28 10.84
CA SER A 75 -13.20 -8.61 11.20
C SER A 75 -12.31 -8.97 10.01
N LYS A 76 -12.91 -9.26 8.85
CA LYS A 76 -12.22 -9.60 7.59
C LYS A 76 -12.12 -8.40 6.64
N LEU A 77 -12.63 -7.23 7.01
CA LEU A 77 -12.64 -6.07 6.13
C LEU A 77 -11.20 -5.61 5.87
N GLU A 78 -10.82 -5.60 4.61
CA GLU A 78 -9.49 -5.20 4.15
C GLU A 78 -9.55 -3.87 3.41
N ILE A 79 -10.63 -3.65 2.64
CA ILE A 79 -10.77 -2.49 1.76
C ILE A 79 -12.10 -1.79 1.99
N LEU A 80 -12.03 -0.50 2.28
CA LEU A 80 -13.15 0.40 2.51
C LEU A 80 -12.98 1.66 1.65
N GLY A 81 -13.80 1.78 0.61
CA GLY A 81 -13.88 2.96 -0.25
C GLY A 81 -15.24 3.63 -0.11
N PHE A 82 -15.26 4.91 0.26
CA PHE A 82 -16.50 5.71 0.35
C PHE A 82 -16.31 7.17 -0.06
N GLY A 83 -15.13 7.53 -0.60
CA GLY A 83 -14.83 8.88 -1.09
C GLY A 83 -15.69 9.28 -2.29
N GLU A 84 -15.65 10.57 -2.66
CA GLU A 84 -16.45 11.14 -3.77
C GLU A 84 -17.95 10.85 -3.57
N ASN A 85 -18.48 11.31 -2.44
CA ASN A 85 -19.88 11.26 -2.02
C ASN A 85 -20.26 12.57 -1.29
N GLY A 86 -21.53 12.73 -0.94
CA GLY A 86 -22.05 13.85 -0.16
C GLY A 86 -22.02 13.65 1.36
N PHE A 87 -21.15 12.79 1.90
CA PHE A 87 -21.10 12.53 3.34
C PHE A 87 -20.65 13.74 4.15
N GLY A 88 -21.43 14.10 5.16
CA GLY A 88 -21.05 15.07 6.18
C GLY A 88 -20.52 14.46 7.48
N GLY A 89 -20.24 15.34 8.43
CA GLY A 89 -19.85 14.96 9.78
C GLY A 89 -18.39 14.61 9.97
N VAL A 90 -18.10 14.00 11.11
CA VAL A 90 -16.74 13.62 11.53
C VAL A 90 -16.60 12.12 11.39
N LEU A 91 -15.48 11.69 10.79
CA LEU A 91 -15.15 10.28 10.70
C LEU A 91 -14.98 9.69 12.12
N PRO A 92 -15.75 8.66 12.50
CA PRO A 92 -15.71 8.15 13.87
C PRO A 92 -14.36 7.51 14.15
N THR A 93 -13.87 7.62 15.39
CA THR A 93 -12.57 7.10 15.82
C THR A 93 -12.43 5.59 15.62
N SER A 94 -13.55 4.87 15.54
CA SER A 94 -13.64 3.44 15.22
C SER A 94 -13.09 3.08 13.84
N ILE A 95 -12.96 4.04 12.91
CA ILE A 95 -12.27 3.83 11.63
C ILE A 95 -10.82 3.36 11.83
N ALA A 96 -10.16 3.77 12.92
CA ALA A 96 -8.80 3.34 13.23
C ALA A 96 -8.70 1.84 13.51
N ASN A 97 -9.81 1.19 13.88
CA ASN A 97 -9.87 -0.26 14.05
C ASN A 97 -10.07 -0.99 12.71
N LEU A 98 -10.36 -0.27 11.62
CA LEU A 98 -10.58 -0.78 10.27
C LEU A 98 -9.35 -0.60 9.37
N SER A 99 -8.39 0.22 9.77
CA SER A 99 -7.19 0.47 8.97
C SER A 99 -6.22 -0.71 9.06
N LYS A 100 -6.31 -1.64 8.10
CA LYS A 100 -5.14 -2.42 7.67
C LYS A 100 -4.26 -1.63 6.69
N TYR A 101 -4.87 -0.73 5.92
CA TYR A 101 -4.19 0.13 4.95
C TYR A 101 -4.72 1.56 5.01
N GLY A 102 -4.07 2.38 5.84
CA GLY A 102 -3.82 3.83 5.67
C GLY A 102 -4.77 4.73 4.87
N ILE A 103 -6.09 4.59 4.96
CA ILE A 103 -7.02 5.69 4.62
C ILE A 103 -7.92 5.93 5.84
N GLY A 104 -7.41 6.71 6.81
CA GLY A 104 -8.18 7.22 7.95
C GLY A 104 -7.77 6.79 9.37
N GLY A 105 -6.76 5.94 9.54
CA GLY A 105 -6.27 5.51 10.87
C GLY A 105 -5.29 6.51 11.52
N ARG A 106 -5.21 6.51 12.85
CA ARG A 106 -4.21 7.28 13.61
C ARG A 106 -2.80 7.01 13.07
N THR A 107 -1.97 8.06 13.00
CA THR A 107 -0.52 7.96 12.76
C THR A 107 0.07 6.94 13.74
N SER A 108 0.60 5.83 13.24
CA SER A 108 1.31 4.82 14.02
C SER A 108 2.66 4.57 13.38
N ILE A 109 3.64 4.16 14.20
CA ILE A 109 4.99 3.86 13.73
C ILE A 109 4.93 2.77 12.64
N GLU A 110 4.05 1.78 12.79
CA GLU A 110 3.87 0.69 11.83
C GLU A 110 3.20 1.18 10.55
N GLY A 111 2.30 2.16 10.63
CA GLY A 111 1.69 2.83 9.46
C GLY A 111 2.71 3.67 8.69
N ASP A 112 3.59 4.37 9.40
CA ASP A 112 4.69 5.15 8.83
C ASP A 112 5.71 4.23 8.14
N VAL A 113 6.06 3.11 8.78
CA VAL A 113 6.95 2.08 8.20
C VAL A 113 6.34 1.48 6.93
N TYR A 114 5.03 1.17 6.94
CA TYR A 114 4.34 0.68 5.74
C TYR A 114 4.38 1.69 4.61
N SER A 115 4.03 2.95 4.90
CA SER A 115 4.01 4.03 3.92
C SER A 115 5.40 4.30 3.35
N TYR A 116 6.43 4.25 4.21
CA TYR A 116 7.83 4.29 3.80
C TYR A 116 8.19 3.14 2.85
N GLY A 117 7.78 1.92 3.16
CA GLY A 117 8.01 0.75 2.31
C GLY A 117 7.39 0.90 0.92
N ILE A 118 6.14 1.33 0.85
CA ILE A 118 5.44 1.57 -0.42
C ILE A 118 6.09 2.69 -1.22
N LEU A 119 6.43 3.82 -0.58
CA LEU A 119 7.09 4.95 -1.25
C LEU A 119 8.47 4.56 -1.80
N LEU A 120 9.23 3.76 -1.04
CA LEU A 120 10.51 3.23 -1.48
C LEU A 120 10.34 2.34 -2.72
N LEU A 121 9.35 1.44 -2.72
CA LEU A 121 9.06 0.61 -3.90
C LEU A 121 8.59 1.45 -5.08
N GLU A 122 7.70 2.42 -4.88
CA GLU A 122 7.22 3.32 -5.93
C GLU A 122 8.39 4.08 -6.59
N MET A 123 9.31 4.63 -5.79
CA MET A 123 10.49 5.34 -6.28
C MET A 123 11.42 4.45 -7.09
N LEU A 124 11.62 3.19 -6.66
CA LEU A 124 12.52 2.25 -7.34
C LEU A 124 11.93 1.67 -8.63
N ILE A 125 10.62 1.43 -8.65
CA ILE A 125 9.93 0.75 -9.75
C ILE A 125 9.35 1.75 -10.76
N GLY A 126 9.19 3.02 -10.36
CA GLY A 126 8.63 4.07 -11.19
C GLY A 126 7.13 3.88 -11.49
N LYS A 127 6.44 3.06 -10.68
CA LYS A 127 5.01 2.74 -10.81
C LYS A 127 4.27 3.11 -9.54
N ARG A 128 3.08 3.69 -9.69
CA ARG A 128 2.25 4.09 -8.55
C ARG A 128 1.44 2.90 -8.07
N PRO A 129 1.21 2.73 -6.76
CA PRO A 129 0.29 1.71 -6.25
C PRO A 129 -1.14 1.79 -6.84
N THR A 130 -1.51 2.94 -7.40
CA THR A 130 -2.80 3.22 -8.02
C THR A 130 -2.80 3.05 -9.54
N ASP A 131 -1.70 2.62 -10.16
CA ASP A 131 -1.67 2.35 -11.60
C ASP A 131 -2.66 1.24 -11.96
N GLU A 132 -3.34 1.35 -13.10
CA GLU A 132 -4.43 0.43 -13.53
C GLU A 132 -4.01 -1.04 -13.59
N MET A 133 -2.72 -1.31 -13.79
CA MET A 133 -2.18 -2.68 -13.83
C MET A 133 -2.22 -3.38 -12.47
N PHE A 134 -2.30 -2.64 -11.36
CA PHE A 134 -2.39 -3.21 -10.03
C PHE A 134 -3.85 -3.42 -9.65
N THR A 135 -4.13 -4.64 -9.21
CA THR A 135 -5.46 -5.04 -8.79
C THR A 135 -5.42 -5.48 -7.33
N ILE A 136 -6.60 -5.75 -6.77
CA ILE A 136 -6.80 -6.29 -5.42
C ILE A 136 -5.84 -7.45 -5.09
N ARG A 137 -5.53 -8.28 -6.09
CA ARG A 137 -4.73 -9.50 -5.92
C ARG A 137 -3.25 -9.30 -6.24
N GLN A 138 -2.89 -8.14 -6.79
CA GLN A 138 -1.55 -7.86 -7.28
C GLN A 138 -1.22 -6.40 -6.96
N SER A 139 -0.91 -6.16 -5.69
CA SER A 139 -0.41 -4.87 -5.21
C SER A 139 1.01 -4.63 -5.68
N LEU A 140 1.50 -3.38 -5.59
CA LEU A 140 2.90 -3.05 -5.83
C LEU A 140 3.85 -3.89 -4.96
N HIS A 141 3.47 -4.17 -3.71
CA HIS A 141 4.21 -5.08 -2.83
C HIS A 141 4.32 -6.48 -3.43
N GLU A 142 3.20 -7.09 -3.82
CA GLU A 142 3.18 -8.46 -4.35
C GLU A 142 3.90 -8.55 -5.71
N PHE A 143 3.76 -7.51 -6.54
CA PHE A 143 4.49 -7.38 -7.79
C PHE A 143 6.02 -7.39 -7.58
N CYS A 144 6.52 -6.62 -6.61
CA CYS A 144 7.94 -6.62 -6.25
C CYS A 144 8.39 -7.94 -5.63
N LYS A 145 7.54 -8.55 -4.81
CA LYS A 145 7.83 -9.81 -4.11
C LYS A 145 8.03 -10.97 -5.08
N VAL A 146 7.21 -11.06 -6.13
CA VAL A 146 7.33 -12.08 -7.18
C VAL A 146 8.59 -11.87 -8.05
N ALA A 147 9.09 -10.63 -8.14
CA ALA A 147 10.30 -10.33 -8.92
C ALA A 147 11.60 -10.61 -8.16
N LEU A 148 11.57 -10.75 -6.84
CA LEU A 148 12.76 -10.96 -6.03
C LEU A 148 13.27 -12.42 -6.08
N PRO A 149 14.60 -12.63 -6.03
CA PRO A 149 15.67 -11.67 -6.35
C PRO A 149 16.03 -11.59 -7.84
N GLU A 150 15.64 -12.57 -8.66
CA GLU A 150 16.21 -12.79 -10.00
C GLU A 150 15.74 -11.75 -11.03
N ARG A 151 14.54 -11.20 -10.87
CA ARG A 151 13.86 -10.33 -11.84
C ARG A 151 13.78 -8.87 -11.41
N VAL A 152 14.52 -8.46 -10.38
CA VAL A 152 14.51 -7.06 -9.90
C VAL A 152 14.88 -6.08 -11.01
N MET A 153 15.86 -6.44 -11.84
CA MET A 153 16.31 -5.57 -12.94
C MET A 153 15.25 -5.39 -14.03
N ASP A 154 14.25 -6.27 -14.13
CA ASP A 154 13.17 -6.17 -15.11
C ASP A 154 12.08 -5.17 -14.66
N ILE A 155 12.01 -4.90 -13.34
CA ILE A 155 10.93 -4.11 -12.76
C ILE A 155 11.37 -2.72 -12.30
N VAL A 156 12.67 -2.53 -12.02
CA VAL A 156 13.25 -1.25 -11.61
C VAL A 156 13.10 -0.21 -12.72
N ASP A 157 12.81 1.03 -12.35
CA ASP A 157 12.72 2.16 -13.26
C ASP A 157 14.04 2.29 -14.05
N PRO A 158 14.03 2.23 -15.38
CA PRO A 158 15.24 2.35 -16.19
C PRO A 158 16.05 3.62 -15.89
N ARG A 159 15.41 4.70 -15.42
CA ARG A 159 16.09 5.94 -15.02
C ARG A 159 17.01 5.74 -13.83
N MET A 160 16.77 4.75 -12.97
CA MET A 160 17.67 4.37 -11.88
C MET A 160 18.97 3.74 -12.38
N LEU A 161 19.02 3.30 -13.64
CA LEU A 161 20.14 2.62 -14.27
C LEU A 161 20.89 3.49 -15.27
N LEU A 162 20.45 4.74 -15.46
CA LEU A 162 21.12 5.69 -16.35
C LEU A 162 22.36 6.26 -15.65
N GLU A 163 23.54 5.89 -16.15
CA GLU A 163 24.80 6.54 -15.80
C GLU A 163 25.05 7.70 -16.78
N GLU A 164 25.54 8.83 -16.27
CA GLU A 164 26.12 9.85 -17.15
C GLU A 164 27.38 9.28 -17.80
N PRO A 165 27.59 9.48 -19.12
CA PRO A 165 28.74 8.92 -19.82
C PRO A 165 30.02 9.57 -19.28
N THR A 166 30.79 8.83 -18.48
CA THR A 166 32.14 9.26 -18.09
C THR A 166 33.10 8.92 -19.22
N GLU A 167 33.63 9.95 -19.86
CA GLU A 167 34.79 9.86 -20.74
C GLU A 167 36.04 9.52 -19.91
N ALA A 168 36.27 8.25 -19.60
CA ALA A 168 37.61 7.69 -19.40
C ALA A 168 37.55 6.19 -19.02
N ASP A 169 38.38 5.44 -19.75
CA ASP A 169 38.91 4.10 -19.49
C ASP A 169 37.99 2.87 -19.62
N ASN A 170 38.27 2.20 -20.74
CA ASN A 170 37.99 0.81 -21.08
C ASN A 170 38.47 -0.17 -19.99
N ASP A 171 37.66 -0.40 -18.97
CA ASP A 171 37.72 -1.68 -18.26
C ASP A 171 36.34 -2.30 -18.12
N ALA A 172 36.00 -3.16 -19.09
CA ALA A 172 34.76 -3.92 -19.10
C ALA A 172 34.55 -4.74 -17.81
N GLN A 173 35.65 -5.06 -17.09
CA GLN A 173 35.59 -5.73 -15.80
C GLN A 173 35.09 -4.79 -14.69
N ASN A 174 35.56 -3.54 -14.65
CA ASN A 174 35.11 -2.55 -13.67
C ASN A 174 33.62 -2.21 -13.86
N GLU A 175 33.18 -2.11 -15.11
CA GLU A 175 31.77 -1.96 -15.47
C GLU A 175 30.91 -3.14 -15.04
N ARG A 176 31.40 -4.37 -15.25
CA ARG A 176 30.71 -5.58 -14.79
C ARG A 176 30.58 -5.63 -13.27
N VAL A 177 31.63 -5.24 -12.55
CA VAL A 177 31.64 -5.18 -11.08
C VAL A 177 30.69 -4.10 -10.59
N ARG A 178 30.70 -2.90 -11.19
CA ARG A 178 29.77 -1.82 -10.87
C ARG A 178 28.32 -2.24 -11.05
N ARG A 179 27.97 -2.82 -12.21
CA ARG A 179 26.63 -3.36 -12.47
C ARG A 179 26.23 -4.45 -11.48
N ALA A 180 27.17 -5.27 -11.02
CA ALA A 180 26.91 -6.27 -9.99
C ALA A 180 26.55 -5.63 -8.65
N LYS A 181 27.30 -4.61 -8.22
CA LYS A 181 27.00 -3.85 -7.00
C LYS A 181 25.66 -3.12 -7.07
N ILE A 182 25.35 -2.48 -8.20
CA ILE A 182 24.07 -1.80 -8.40
C ILE A 182 22.92 -2.80 -8.27
N ARG A 183 23.01 -3.95 -8.93
CA ARG A 183 22.00 -5.01 -8.82
C ARG A 183 21.82 -5.47 -7.37
N GLU A 184 22.90 -5.71 -6.65
CA GLU A 184 22.86 -6.13 -5.24
C GLU A 184 22.20 -5.08 -4.34
N CYS A 185 22.52 -3.79 -4.57
CA CYS A 185 21.90 -2.68 -3.86
C CYS A 185 20.39 -2.61 -4.13
N LEU A 186 19.98 -2.71 -5.40
CA LEU A 186 18.57 -2.67 -5.80
C LEU A 186 17.78 -3.85 -5.22
N VAL A 187 18.32 -5.07 -5.29
CA VAL A 187 17.71 -6.26 -4.66
C VAL A 187 17.52 -6.02 -3.16
N SER A 188 18.51 -5.45 -2.49
CA SER A 188 18.45 -5.17 -1.06
C SER A 188 17.43 -4.08 -0.72
N LEU A 189 17.37 -3.00 -1.51
CA LEU A 189 16.38 -1.93 -1.34
C LEU A 189 14.94 -2.44 -1.55
N VAL A 190 14.72 -3.28 -2.57
CA VAL A 190 13.41 -3.90 -2.82
C VAL A 190 13.01 -4.84 -1.66
N ARG A 191 13.96 -5.62 -1.12
CA ARG A 191 13.73 -6.45 0.08
C ARG A 191 13.31 -5.61 1.29
N ILE A 192 13.98 -4.48 1.54
CA ILE A 192 13.59 -3.54 2.60
C ILE A 192 12.19 -3.00 2.34
N GLY A 193 11.89 -2.54 1.12
CA GLY A 193 10.57 -2.02 0.76
C GLY A 193 9.44 -3.02 1.02
N ILE A 194 9.63 -4.29 0.64
CA ILE A 194 8.70 -5.39 0.90
C ILE A 194 8.57 -5.66 2.40
N ALA A 195 9.68 -5.79 3.12
CA ALA A 195 9.65 -6.07 4.55
C ALA A 195 8.98 -4.94 5.36
N CYS A 196 9.15 -3.68 4.95
CA CYS A 196 8.45 -2.54 5.55
C CYS A 196 6.96 -2.52 5.24
N SER A 197 6.58 -2.94 4.03
CA SER A 197 5.19 -2.92 3.54
C SER A 197 4.46 -4.27 3.72
N ALA A 198 4.91 -5.12 4.64
CA ALA A 198 4.21 -6.35 4.99
C ALA A 198 2.77 -6.05 5.46
N GLU A 199 1.81 -6.89 5.04
CA GLU A 199 0.40 -6.69 5.39
C GLU A 199 0.20 -6.67 6.92
N PRO A 200 0.69 -7.66 7.69
CA PRO A 200 0.54 -7.67 9.14
C PRO A 200 1.52 -6.67 9.78
N PRO A 201 1.06 -5.74 10.64
CA PRO A 201 1.93 -4.76 11.29
C PRO A 201 3.09 -5.38 12.08
N GLY A 202 2.86 -6.53 12.72
CA GLY A 202 3.87 -7.25 13.50
C GLY A 202 4.96 -7.95 12.67
N GLU A 203 4.76 -8.08 11.36
CA GLU A 203 5.77 -8.65 10.45
C GLU A 203 6.60 -7.57 9.75
N ARG A 204 6.27 -6.29 9.97
CA ARG A 204 7.00 -5.18 9.36
C ARG A 204 8.38 -5.02 9.98
N MET A 205 9.38 -4.77 9.14
CA MET A 205 10.75 -4.53 9.59
C MET A 205 10.81 -3.36 10.57
N ASN A 206 11.56 -3.51 11.67
CA ASN A 206 11.74 -2.43 12.63
C ASN A 206 12.54 -1.28 11.98
N ILE A 207 12.17 -0.03 12.28
CA ILE A 207 12.83 1.14 11.70
C ILE A 207 14.35 1.18 11.97
N LYS A 208 14.82 0.63 13.09
CA LYS A 208 16.27 0.51 13.38
C LYS A 208 16.96 -0.42 12.38
N ASP A 209 16.32 -1.54 12.04
CA ASP A 209 16.85 -2.52 11.09
C ASP A 209 16.79 -1.97 9.66
N VAL A 210 15.76 -1.18 9.33
CA VAL A 210 15.68 -0.43 8.07
C VAL A 210 16.89 0.50 7.94
N ILE A 211 17.18 1.31 8.96
CA ILE A 211 18.32 2.24 8.94
C ILE A 211 19.64 1.49 8.77
N ILE A 212 19.84 0.39 9.50
CA ILE A 212 21.04 -0.45 9.39
C ILE A 212 21.16 -0.99 7.96
N GLY A 213 20.08 -1.54 7.40
CA GLY A 213 20.06 -2.07 6.04
C GLY A 213 20.42 -1.01 4.99
N LEU A 214 19.84 0.19 5.09
CA LEU A 214 20.14 1.30 4.18
C LEU A 214 21.59 1.78 4.30
N MET A 215 22.16 1.80 5.52
CA MET A 215 23.57 2.13 5.74
C MET A 215 24.48 1.10 5.07
N THR A 216 24.20 -0.19 5.23
CA THR A 216 24.94 -1.26 4.54
C THR A 216 24.86 -1.13 3.03
N ILE A 217 23.68 -0.85 2.47
CA ILE A 217 23.49 -0.63 1.03
C ILE A 217 24.32 0.56 0.55
N LYS A 218 24.32 1.67 1.31
CA LYS A 218 25.12 2.85 1.01
C LYS A 218 26.63 2.52 1.00
N GLU A 219 27.11 1.73 1.94
CA GLU A 219 28.52 1.30 2.00
C GLU A 219 28.90 0.43 0.79
N VAL A 220 28.06 -0.53 0.41
CA VAL A 220 28.27 -1.37 -0.79
C VAL A 220 28.29 -0.52 -2.05
N PHE A 221 27.35 0.42 -2.17
CA PHE A 221 27.26 1.32 -3.32
C PHE A 221 28.49 2.23 -3.45
N LEU A 222 28.93 2.84 -2.35
CA LEU A 222 30.10 3.73 -2.31
C LEU A 222 31.44 2.98 -2.31
N GLY A 223 31.44 1.66 -2.11
CA GLY A 223 32.66 0.85 -2.05
C GLY A 223 33.53 1.11 -0.80
N VAL A 224 32.96 1.69 0.26
CA VAL A 224 33.67 1.94 1.53
C VAL A 224 33.56 0.69 2.39
N GLY A 225 34.49 -0.25 2.22
CA GLY A 225 34.62 -1.38 3.14
C GLY A 225 35.08 -0.92 4.53
N ILE A 226 34.56 -1.53 5.59
CA ILE A 226 35.10 -1.41 6.95
C ILE A 226 36.53 -1.98 6.96
N HIS A 227 37.51 -1.12 6.73
CA HIS A 227 38.93 -1.37 7.00
C HIS A 227 39.56 -0.25 7.84
N GLY A 228 38.77 0.42 8.68
CA GLY A 228 39.20 1.65 9.35
C GLY A 228 38.80 1.85 10.81
N ARG A 229 38.36 0.83 11.56
CA ARG A 229 38.17 0.94 13.02
C ARG A 229 38.73 -0.25 13.79
N ARG A 230 40.01 -0.54 13.60
CA ARG A 230 40.86 -1.17 14.62
C ARG A 230 42.29 -0.69 14.40
N GLN A 231 42.65 0.42 15.02
CA GLN A 231 43.90 0.61 15.78
C GLN A 231 44.09 2.07 16.19
N MET A 232 44.80 2.22 17.31
CA MET A 232 45.19 3.42 18.05
C MET A 232 44.06 3.97 18.95
N ARG A 233 44.23 3.96 20.27
CA ARG A 233 45.43 4.42 20.98
C ARG A 233 45.91 3.47 22.08
N ARG A 234 47.23 3.42 22.17
CA ARG A 234 48.02 3.05 23.36
C ARG A 234 47.69 3.96 24.53
#